data_AF-A0A9E4GNE5-F1
#
_entry.id   AF-A0A9E4GNE5-F1
#
_cell.length_a   1.000
_cell.length_b   1.000
_cell.length_c   1.000
_cell.angle_alpha   90.00
_cell.angle_beta   90.00
_cell.angle_gamma   90.00
#
_symmetry.space_group_name_H-M   'P 1'
#
loop_
_entity.id
_entity.type
_entity.pdbx_description
1 polymer ?
#
loop_
_entity_poly.entity_id
_entity_poly.type
_entity_poly.pdbx_seq_one_letter_code
_entity_poly.pdbx_strand_id
1 'polypeptide(L)'
;MSTAFTPVDQGRNLANKRRVQAAWRDLTLAPLAQLKEVLAAVYSEDADFHGTHPVNDLTGRDAIRHGFLEPLRHALPDLERREGILAGGVYQGRQLVACYGHYLGTFAEDWFDIPATQQILTLRFCEAHELVDGRISRSYVFIDYLDVMRQAGYWPLAPSLGREGVWQHPMTNDGVLLTPQDEARSRRSLDHVMAMQTAMGWYGGGAPTRANLDDMQQRRFWHPWMLWYGPAGIGSTRGLANYEQYHQVPFLVAFPDRGKLQGKGYSGHFIRIGDGDYAVTGGWGHLLATHSGVDWLGLAPTNKVVNMRVMDFYRCDTDEAGVTTLRENWVPIDIPHLLLQMGVDVFGRMRHQFRQSGASSASDFLLRDLS
;
A
#
# COMPACT_ATOMS: atom_id res chain seq x y z
N MET A 1 22.70 2.68 7.80
CA MET A 1 22.41 2.08 6.47
C MET A 1 22.15 3.22 5.49
N SER A 2 22.79 3.20 4.32
CA SER A 2 22.76 4.32 3.37
C SER A 2 21.34 4.67 2.93
N THR A 3 20.99 5.95 3.01
CA THR A 3 19.73 6.53 2.51
C THR A 3 19.85 7.00 1.06
N ALA A 4 21.04 6.87 0.45
CA ALA A 4 21.35 7.44 -0.85
C ALA A 4 20.86 6.58 -2.01
N PHE A 5 20.40 7.23 -3.08
CA PHE A 5 20.11 6.59 -4.36
C PHE A 5 21.30 5.75 -4.85
N THR A 6 21.00 4.53 -5.31
CA THR A 6 21.97 3.60 -5.89
C THR A 6 21.80 3.57 -7.41
N PRO A 7 22.84 3.93 -8.21
CA PRO A 7 22.84 3.76 -9.65
C PRO A 7 22.49 2.34 -10.09
N VAL A 8 21.88 2.19 -11.26
CA VAL A 8 21.33 0.90 -11.70
C VAL A 8 21.81 0.54 -13.10
N ASP A 9 22.17 -0.73 -13.29
CA ASP A 9 22.34 -1.28 -14.63
C ASP A 9 20.96 -1.31 -15.33
N GLN A 10 20.77 -0.43 -16.30
CA GLN A 10 19.48 -0.27 -16.98
C GLN A 10 19.04 -1.54 -17.72
N GLY A 11 19.97 -2.33 -18.27
CA GLY A 11 19.65 -3.58 -18.94
C GLY A 11 19.03 -4.60 -17.98
N ARG A 12 19.66 -4.78 -16.81
CA ARG A 12 19.17 -5.64 -15.72
C ARG A 12 17.87 -5.10 -15.12
N ASN A 13 17.78 -3.79 -14.87
CA ASN A 13 16.58 -3.18 -14.29
C ASN A 13 15.35 -3.39 -15.21
N LEU A 14 15.52 -3.19 -16.51
CA LEU A 14 14.46 -3.43 -17.50
C LEU A 14 14.09 -4.90 -17.63
N ALA A 15 15.08 -5.80 -17.61
CA ALA A 15 14.83 -7.24 -17.62
C ALA A 15 14.02 -7.66 -16.39
N ASN A 16 14.33 -7.11 -15.21
CA ASN A 16 13.59 -7.38 -13.98
C ASN A 16 12.14 -6.84 -14.03
N LYS A 17 11.95 -5.60 -14.50
CA LYS A 17 10.60 -5.01 -14.68
C LYS A 17 9.73 -5.85 -15.60
N ARG A 18 10.25 -6.24 -16.79
CA ARG A 18 9.54 -7.13 -17.72
C ARG A 18 9.25 -8.50 -17.13
N ARG A 19 10.18 -9.03 -16.32
CA ARG A 19 10.00 -10.33 -15.67
C ARG A 19 8.88 -10.30 -14.64
N VAL A 20 8.80 -9.27 -13.80
CA VAL A 20 7.71 -9.11 -12.82
C VAL A 20 6.37 -8.92 -13.52
N GLN A 21 6.32 -8.11 -14.58
CA GLN A 21 5.11 -7.93 -15.38
C GLN A 21 4.63 -9.25 -16.00
N ALA A 22 5.54 -10.02 -16.62
CA ALA A 22 5.22 -11.33 -17.18
C ALA A 22 4.81 -12.34 -16.09
N ALA A 23 5.52 -12.35 -14.95
CA ALA A 23 5.22 -13.22 -13.83
C ALA A 23 3.80 -13.02 -13.31
N TRP A 24 3.37 -11.78 -13.06
CA TRP A 24 2.02 -11.51 -12.57
C TRP A 24 0.95 -11.80 -13.61
N ARG A 25 1.22 -11.57 -14.90
CA ARG A 25 0.34 -12.01 -15.97
C ARG A 25 0.16 -13.53 -15.93
N ASP A 26 1.24 -14.29 -15.81
CA ASP A 26 1.18 -15.75 -15.84
C ASP A 26 0.51 -16.31 -14.56
N LEU A 27 0.78 -15.73 -13.39
CA LEU A 27 0.13 -16.09 -12.12
C LEU A 27 -1.39 -15.88 -12.14
N THR A 28 -1.85 -14.86 -12.86
CA THR A 28 -3.28 -14.49 -12.92
C THR A 28 -4.03 -15.20 -14.05
N LEU A 29 -3.40 -15.43 -15.21
CA LEU A 29 -4.07 -15.96 -16.40
C LEU A 29 -3.88 -17.46 -16.64
N ALA A 30 -2.81 -18.10 -16.15
CA ALA A 30 -2.60 -19.53 -16.39
C ALA A 30 -3.72 -20.37 -15.74
N PRO A 31 -4.13 -21.54 -16.26
CA PRO A 31 -5.12 -22.39 -15.60
C PRO A 31 -4.76 -22.69 -14.13
N LEU A 32 -5.73 -22.71 -13.21
CA LEU A 32 -5.47 -22.97 -11.79
C LEU A 32 -4.72 -24.29 -11.56
N ALA A 33 -5.00 -25.32 -12.37
CA ALA A 33 -4.31 -26.60 -12.32
C ALA A 33 -2.80 -26.53 -12.63
N GLN A 34 -2.32 -25.43 -13.24
CA GLN A 34 -0.91 -25.19 -13.59
C GLN A 34 -0.24 -24.19 -12.63
N LEU A 35 -0.95 -23.70 -11.61
CA LEU A 35 -0.46 -22.63 -10.75
C LEU A 35 0.79 -23.04 -9.97
N LYS A 36 0.94 -24.33 -9.63
CA LYS A 36 2.12 -24.86 -8.94
C LYS A 36 3.38 -24.74 -9.80
N GLU A 37 3.28 -25.09 -11.09
CA GLU A 37 4.37 -25.01 -12.05
C GLU A 37 4.74 -23.55 -12.33
N VAL A 38 3.74 -22.67 -12.49
CA VAL A 38 3.96 -21.22 -12.68
C VAL A 38 4.66 -20.62 -11.47
N LEU A 39 4.20 -20.94 -10.25
CA LEU A 39 4.86 -20.50 -9.01
C LEU A 39 6.32 -20.97 -8.93
N ALA A 40 6.62 -22.19 -9.37
CA ALA A 40 7.99 -22.70 -9.40
C ALA A 40 8.89 -21.97 -10.41
N ALA A 41 8.33 -21.34 -11.44
CA ALA A 41 9.06 -20.51 -12.39
C ALA A 41 9.22 -19.06 -11.92
N VAL A 42 8.25 -18.54 -11.17
CA VAL A 42 8.21 -17.13 -10.74
C VAL A 42 8.93 -16.90 -9.40
N TYR A 43 8.66 -17.73 -8.39
CA TYR A 43 9.15 -17.54 -7.04
C TYR A 43 10.32 -18.48 -6.71
N SER A 44 11.22 -18.01 -5.86
CA SER A 44 12.17 -18.88 -5.15
C SER A 44 11.41 -19.89 -4.29
N GLU A 45 12.06 -21.00 -3.94
CA GLU A 45 11.41 -22.09 -3.21
C GLU A 45 10.89 -21.65 -1.84
N ASP A 46 11.72 -20.90 -1.14
CA ASP A 46 11.57 -20.36 0.21
C ASP A 46 11.16 -18.88 0.22
N ALA A 47 10.53 -18.40 -0.85
CA ALA A 47 10.23 -16.98 -0.99
C ALA A 47 9.34 -16.45 0.14
N ASP A 48 9.67 -15.25 0.61
CA ASP A 48 8.89 -14.51 1.61
C ASP A 48 7.75 -13.73 0.93
N PHE A 49 6.56 -13.78 1.51
CA PHE A 49 5.43 -12.98 1.05
C PHE A 49 4.79 -12.25 2.22
N HIS A 50 4.78 -10.92 2.14
CA HIS A 50 4.24 -10.02 3.15
C HIS A 50 2.96 -9.39 2.61
N GLY A 51 1.81 -9.99 2.91
CA GLY A 51 0.49 -9.52 2.49
C GLY A 51 -0.20 -8.67 3.55
N THR A 52 -1.02 -7.69 3.14
CA THR A 52 -1.87 -6.95 4.09
C THR A 52 -2.82 -7.89 4.83
N HIS A 53 -3.23 -7.52 6.05
CA HIS A 53 -4.19 -8.30 6.81
C HIS A 53 -5.50 -8.47 6.00
N PRO A 54 -6.02 -9.70 5.83
CA PRO A 54 -5.82 -10.87 6.69
C PRO A 54 -4.76 -11.88 6.23
N VAL A 55 -4.09 -11.66 5.10
CA VAL A 55 -3.11 -12.61 4.53
C VAL A 55 -1.85 -12.70 5.40
N ASN A 56 -1.29 -11.55 5.78
CA ASN A 56 -0.06 -11.44 6.58
C ASN A 56 1.14 -12.15 5.93
N ASP A 57 2.06 -12.67 6.76
CA ASP A 57 3.32 -13.24 6.32
C ASP A 57 3.15 -14.72 5.94
N LEU A 58 3.62 -15.09 4.75
CA LEU A 58 3.65 -16.45 4.21
C LEU A 58 5.08 -16.77 3.75
N THR A 59 5.50 -18.02 3.93
CA THR A 59 6.83 -18.47 3.50
C THR A 59 6.71 -19.71 2.61
N GLY A 60 7.32 -19.63 1.44
CA GLY A 60 7.40 -20.71 0.47
C GLY A 60 6.20 -20.78 -0.48
N ARG A 61 6.43 -21.39 -1.65
CA ARG A 61 5.50 -21.39 -2.79
C ARG A 61 4.11 -21.95 -2.46
N ASP A 62 4.03 -23.02 -1.66
CA ASP A 62 2.75 -23.63 -1.30
C ASP A 62 1.92 -22.74 -0.38
N ALA A 63 2.56 -22.03 0.57
CA ALA A 63 1.88 -21.08 1.44
C ALA A 63 1.36 -19.88 0.62
N ILE A 64 2.17 -19.34 -0.30
CA ILE A 64 1.76 -18.26 -1.22
C ILE A 64 0.58 -18.70 -2.10
N ARG A 65 0.62 -19.93 -2.61
CA ARG A 65 -0.46 -20.50 -3.43
C ARG A 65 -1.79 -20.49 -2.66
N HIS A 66 -1.83 -21.14 -1.52
CA HIS A 66 -3.07 -21.37 -0.76
C HIS A 66 -3.53 -20.15 0.02
N GLY A 67 -2.60 -19.35 0.54
CA GLY A 67 -2.91 -18.20 1.39
C GLY A 67 -3.31 -16.94 0.63
N PHE A 68 -2.94 -16.82 -0.66
CA PHE A 68 -3.19 -15.61 -1.43
C PHE A 68 -3.69 -15.86 -2.86
N LEU A 69 -2.94 -16.59 -3.67
CA LEU A 69 -3.21 -16.66 -5.12
C LEU A 69 -4.47 -17.46 -5.46
N GLU A 70 -4.65 -18.65 -4.87
CA GLU A 70 -5.88 -19.43 -5.07
C GLU A 70 -7.11 -18.65 -4.58
N PRO A 71 -7.17 -18.12 -3.34
CA PRO A 71 -8.29 -17.30 -2.89
C PRO A 71 -8.62 -16.12 -3.82
N LEU A 72 -7.61 -15.36 -4.26
CA LEU A 72 -7.79 -14.24 -5.18
C LEU A 72 -8.42 -14.68 -6.51
N ARG A 73 -7.97 -15.82 -7.05
CA ARG A 73 -8.41 -16.33 -8.35
C ARG A 73 -9.74 -17.05 -8.32
N HIS A 74 -10.14 -17.59 -7.18
CA HIS A 74 -11.50 -18.06 -6.95
C HIS A 74 -12.47 -16.88 -6.83
N ALA A 75 -12.08 -15.85 -6.07
CA ALA A 75 -12.88 -14.63 -5.92
C ALA A 75 -13.06 -13.88 -7.26
N LEU A 76 -12.03 -13.86 -8.11
CA LEU A 76 -12.01 -13.19 -9.40
C LEU A 76 -11.54 -14.18 -10.49
N PRO A 77 -12.42 -15.05 -11.03
CA PRO A 77 -12.04 -16.07 -12.00
C PRO A 77 -11.65 -15.50 -13.38
N ASP A 78 -12.10 -14.28 -13.68
CA ASP A 78 -11.84 -13.51 -14.90
C ASP A 78 -10.89 -12.32 -14.65
N LEU A 79 -10.02 -12.43 -13.64
CA LEU A 79 -9.08 -11.41 -13.18
C LEU A 79 -8.25 -10.78 -14.32
N GLU A 80 -8.40 -9.47 -14.48
CA GLU A 80 -7.58 -8.60 -15.32
C GLU A 80 -6.67 -7.73 -14.43
N ARG A 81 -5.37 -7.66 -14.75
CA ARG A 81 -4.42 -6.74 -14.09
C ARG A 81 -4.14 -5.53 -14.98
N ARG A 82 -4.39 -4.32 -14.46
CA ARG A 82 -4.06 -3.04 -15.09
C ARG A 82 -2.99 -2.31 -14.30
N GLU A 83 -1.79 -2.24 -14.85
CA GLU A 83 -0.67 -1.55 -14.21
C GLU A 83 -0.73 -0.04 -14.49
N GLY A 84 -0.69 0.75 -13.42
CA GLY A 84 -0.59 2.21 -13.47
C GLY A 84 0.85 2.70 -13.32
N ILE A 85 1.61 2.06 -12.44
CA ILE A 85 3.04 2.32 -12.23
C ILE A 85 3.79 0.99 -12.21
N LEU A 86 4.91 0.92 -12.93
CA LEU A 86 5.90 -0.15 -12.88
C LEU A 86 7.29 0.52 -12.83
N ALA A 87 7.89 0.57 -11.64
CA ALA A 87 9.16 1.22 -11.37
C ALA A 87 10.18 0.22 -10.82
N GLY A 88 11.46 0.35 -11.19
CA GLY A 88 12.53 -0.55 -10.75
C GLY A 88 13.74 0.21 -10.23
N GLY A 89 14.43 -0.37 -9.24
CA GLY A 89 15.64 0.23 -8.70
C GLY A 89 16.40 -0.67 -7.73
N VAL A 90 17.43 -0.12 -7.09
CA VAL A 90 18.26 -0.85 -6.12
C VAL A 90 18.20 -0.17 -4.76
N TYR A 91 17.97 -0.96 -3.72
CA TYR A 91 18.01 -0.49 -2.34
C TYR A 91 18.69 -1.51 -1.43
N GLN A 92 19.71 -1.08 -0.69
CA GLN A 92 20.51 -1.94 0.20
C GLN A 92 21.03 -3.22 -0.52
N GLY A 93 21.48 -3.06 -1.77
CA GLY A 93 21.98 -4.17 -2.60
C GLY A 93 20.90 -5.07 -3.23
N ARG A 94 19.62 -4.86 -2.89
CA ARG A 94 18.50 -5.65 -3.40
C ARG A 94 17.96 -5.05 -4.70
N GLN A 95 17.68 -5.90 -5.67
CA GLN A 95 17.03 -5.52 -6.93
C GLN A 95 15.52 -5.52 -6.71
N LEU A 96 14.88 -4.36 -6.83
CA LEU A 96 13.47 -4.18 -6.50
C LEU A 96 12.67 -3.71 -7.72
N VAL A 97 11.46 -4.24 -7.86
CA VAL A 97 10.44 -3.75 -8.79
C VAL A 97 9.18 -3.47 -8.00
N ALA A 98 8.64 -2.26 -8.14
CA ALA A 98 7.43 -1.82 -7.49
C ALA A 98 6.31 -1.60 -8.52
N CYS A 99 5.11 -2.05 -8.17
CA CYS A 99 3.94 -2.00 -9.03
C CYS A 99 2.78 -1.33 -8.29
N TYR A 100 2.04 -0.46 -8.96
CA TYR A 100 0.73 0.01 -8.52
C TYR A 100 -0.26 -0.17 -9.66
N GLY A 101 -1.48 -0.58 -9.35
CA GLY A 101 -2.54 -0.64 -10.31
C GLY A 101 -3.85 -1.16 -9.74
N HIS A 102 -4.65 -1.71 -10.64
CA HIS A 102 -5.94 -2.30 -10.32
C HIS A 102 -6.05 -3.71 -10.87
N TYR A 103 -6.62 -4.58 -10.07
CA TYR A 103 -7.25 -5.81 -10.50
C TYR A 103 -8.72 -5.55 -10.78
N LEU A 104 -9.25 -6.11 -11.87
CA LEU A 104 -10.66 -6.03 -12.22
C LEU A 104 -11.18 -7.42 -12.52
N GLY A 105 -12.41 -7.71 -12.12
CA GLY A 105 -13.07 -8.97 -12.45
C GLY A 105 -14.46 -9.02 -11.85
N THR A 106 -15.18 -10.09 -12.18
CA THR A 106 -16.44 -10.45 -11.56
C THR A 106 -16.17 -11.04 -10.18
N PHE A 107 -16.67 -10.41 -9.12
CA PHE A 107 -16.53 -10.93 -7.76
C PHE A 107 -17.47 -12.11 -7.54
N ALA A 108 -16.98 -13.30 -7.87
CA ALA A 108 -17.78 -14.50 -8.10
C ALA A 108 -17.88 -15.41 -6.87
N GLU A 109 -16.84 -15.47 -6.04
CA GLU A 109 -16.80 -16.27 -4.81
C GLU A 109 -16.36 -15.41 -3.62
N ASP A 110 -16.83 -15.77 -2.42
CA ASP A 110 -16.51 -15.04 -1.20
C ASP A 110 -14.99 -14.98 -0.97
N TRP A 111 -14.49 -13.84 -0.51
CA TRP A 111 -13.06 -13.63 -0.33
C TRP A 111 -12.72 -13.16 1.08
N PHE A 112 -12.09 -14.03 1.86
CA PHE A 112 -11.81 -13.80 3.29
C PHE A 112 -13.06 -13.34 4.06
N ASP A 113 -14.13 -14.11 3.93
CA ASP A 113 -15.48 -13.83 4.45
C ASP A 113 -16.18 -12.62 3.81
N ILE A 114 -15.59 -11.89 2.88
CA ILE A 114 -16.29 -10.81 2.16
C ILE A 114 -17.21 -11.45 1.11
N PRO A 115 -18.54 -11.24 1.15
CA PRO A 115 -19.48 -11.89 0.26
C PRO A 115 -19.29 -11.45 -1.18
N ALA A 116 -19.31 -12.42 -2.09
CA ALA A 116 -19.34 -12.18 -3.51
C ALA A 116 -20.57 -11.34 -3.90
N THR A 117 -20.38 -10.38 -4.79
CA THR A 117 -21.46 -9.50 -5.26
C THR A 117 -22.02 -9.93 -6.61
N GLN A 118 -21.33 -10.80 -7.34
CA GLN A 118 -21.57 -11.10 -8.76
C GLN A 118 -21.50 -9.85 -9.67
N GLN A 119 -20.84 -8.78 -9.18
CA GLN A 119 -20.61 -7.53 -9.90
C GLN A 119 -19.12 -7.31 -10.13
N ILE A 120 -18.79 -6.27 -10.89
CA ILE A 120 -17.41 -5.85 -11.08
C ILE A 120 -16.82 -5.40 -9.74
N LEU A 121 -15.71 -6.01 -9.34
CA LEU A 121 -14.84 -5.52 -8.29
C LEU A 121 -13.63 -4.84 -8.93
N THR A 122 -13.35 -3.60 -8.53
CA THR A 122 -12.11 -2.89 -8.88
C THR A 122 -11.20 -2.85 -7.65
N LEU A 123 -10.25 -3.76 -7.61
CA LEU A 123 -9.36 -3.97 -6.47
C LEU A 123 -8.04 -3.23 -6.68
N ARG A 124 -7.69 -2.34 -5.76
CA ARG A 124 -6.41 -1.62 -5.78
C ARG A 124 -5.31 -2.53 -5.24
N PHE A 125 -4.17 -2.56 -5.93
CA PHE A 125 -2.97 -3.22 -5.43
C PHE A 125 -1.76 -2.28 -5.48
N CYS A 126 -0.86 -2.49 -4.52
CA CYS A 126 0.47 -1.93 -4.50
C CYS A 126 1.45 -2.99 -4.05
N GLU A 127 2.53 -3.18 -4.81
CA GLU A 127 3.43 -4.31 -4.62
C GLU A 127 4.88 -3.88 -4.73
N ALA A 128 5.77 -4.58 -4.03
CA ALA A 128 7.21 -4.53 -4.23
C ALA A 128 7.79 -5.95 -4.25
N HIS A 129 8.62 -6.24 -5.24
CA HIS A 129 9.23 -7.55 -5.45
C HIS A 129 10.75 -7.44 -5.46
N GLU A 130 11.39 -8.27 -4.64
CA GLU A 130 12.83 -8.49 -4.67
C GLU A 130 13.16 -9.63 -5.63
N LEU A 131 14.14 -9.40 -6.54
CA LEU A 131 14.59 -10.41 -7.48
C LEU A 131 15.99 -10.92 -7.16
N VAL A 132 16.12 -12.24 -7.08
CA VAL A 132 17.38 -12.99 -6.95
C VAL A 132 17.39 -14.08 -8.03
N ASP A 133 18.47 -14.15 -8.81
CA ASP A 133 18.65 -15.14 -9.90
C ASP A 133 17.46 -15.28 -10.86
N GLY A 134 16.81 -14.14 -11.15
CA GLY A 134 15.67 -14.08 -12.06
C GLY A 134 14.37 -14.63 -11.47
N ARG A 135 14.28 -14.86 -10.16
CA ARG A 135 13.04 -15.23 -9.46
C ARG A 135 12.71 -14.21 -8.38
N ILE A 136 11.45 -14.16 -7.99
CA ILE A 136 10.99 -13.35 -6.87
C ILE A 136 11.37 -14.09 -5.57
N SER A 137 12.27 -13.50 -4.78
CA SER A 137 12.65 -14.03 -3.47
C SER A 137 11.79 -13.45 -2.35
N ARG A 138 11.26 -12.24 -2.53
CA ARG A 138 10.40 -11.58 -1.54
C ARG A 138 9.36 -10.69 -2.21
N SER A 139 8.14 -10.70 -1.70
CA SER A 139 7.07 -9.79 -2.09
C SER A 139 6.50 -9.04 -0.89
N TYR A 140 6.21 -7.75 -1.06
CA TYR A 140 5.30 -6.98 -0.20
C TYR A 140 4.07 -6.65 -1.03
N VAL A 141 2.88 -7.05 -0.59
CA VAL A 141 1.64 -6.94 -1.36
C VAL A 141 0.58 -6.26 -0.52
N PHE A 142 0.18 -5.08 -0.95
CA PHE A 142 -0.87 -4.29 -0.32
C PHE A 142 -2.15 -4.38 -1.12
N ILE A 143 -3.17 -4.98 -0.50
CA ILE A 143 -4.54 -5.06 -0.97
C ILE A 143 -5.43 -4.23 -0.05
N ASP A 144 -6.25 -3.36 -0.63
CA ASP A 144 -7.21 -2.54 0.12
C ASP A 144 -8.51 -3.32 0.37
N TYR A 145 -8.48 -4.24 1.33
CA TYR A 145 -9.65 -5.05 1.68
C TYR A 145 -10.83 -4.23 2.22
N LEU A 146 -10.58 -3.05 2.81
CA LEU A 146 -11.66 -2.15 3.22
C LEU A 146 -12.43 -1.62 2.00
N ASP A 147 -11.75 -1.34 0.89
CA ASP A 147 -12.42 -0.95 -0.35
C ASP A 147 -13.21 -2.11 -0.97
N VAL A 148 -12.75 -3.36 -0.80
CA VAL A 148 -13.52 -4.55 -1.20
C VAL A 148 -14.80 -4.65 -0.37
N MET A 149 -14.72 -4.50 0.96
CA MET A 149 -15.90 -4.45 1.83
C MET A 149 -16.88 -3.35 1.39
N ARG A 150 -16.36 -2.15 1.10
CA ARG A 150 -17.17 -1.01 0.63
C ARG A 150 -17.89 -1.31 -0.68
N GLN A 151 -17.19 -1.91 -1.65
CA GLN A 151 -17.76 -2.32 -2.93
C GLN A 151 -18.78 -3.47 -2.77
N ALA A 152 -18.62 -4.30 -1.75
CA ALA A 152 -19.60 -5.32 -1.36
C ALA A 152 -20.81 -4.77 -0.59
N GLY A 153 -20.85 -3.46 -0.30
CA GLY A 153 -21.96 -2.80 0.39
C GLY A 153 -21.81 -2.74 1.91
N TYR A 154 -20.61 -3.02 2.44
CA TYR A 154 -20.34 -3.06 3.87
C TYR A 154 -19.35 -1.98 4.30
N TRP A 155 -19.66 -1.31 5.40
CA TRP A 155 -18.82 -0.26 5.95
C TRP A 155 -18.64 -0.46 7.46
N PRO A 156 -17.50 -1.04 7.90
CA PRO A 156 -17.28 -1.38 9.31
C PRO A 156 -16.72 -0.22 10.16
N LEU A 157 -16.64 1.00 9.60
CA LEU A 157 -15.99 2.19 10.18
C LEU A 157 -16.90 3.42 10.13
N ALA A 158 -16.46 4.52 10.74
CA ALA A 158 -17.06 5.83 10.51
C ALA A 158 -16.84 6.28 9.05
N PRO A 159 -17.63 7.23 8.53
CA PRO A 159 -17.39 7.79 7.19
C PRO A 159 -15.97 8.36 7.05
N SER A 160 -15.33 8.09 5.91
CA SER A 160 -14.02 8.66 5.58
C SER A 160 -14.08 10.18 5.49
N LEU A 161 -13.02 10.84 5.97
CA LEU A 161 -12.89 12.30 5.87
C LEU A 161 -12.51 12.75 4.46
N GLY A 162 -11.63 12.00 3.79
CA GLY A 162 -11.31 12.17 2.38
C GLY A 162 -12.32 11.47 1.47
N ARG A 163 -12.18 11.68 0.16
CA ARG A 163 -13.13 11.13 -0.82
C ARG A 163 -12.79 9.68 -1.18
N GLU A 164 -13.70 8.76 -0.91
CA GLU A 164 -13.63 7.40 -1.45
C GLU A 164 -13.82 7.39 -2.97
N GLY A 165 -13.07 6.55 -3.67
CA GLY A 165 -13.14 6.41 -5.12
C GLY A 165 -11.90 5.74 -5.72
N VAL A 166 -12.00 5.42 -7.01
CA VAL A 166 -10.91 4.76 -7.75
C VAL A 166 -9.68 5.65 -7.78
N TRP A 167 -8.52 5.07 -7.43
CA TRP A 167 -7.24 5.73 -7.60
C TRP A 167 -6.97 5.91 -9.09
N GLN A 168 -6.70 7.14 -9.53
CA GLN A 168 -6.41 7.36 -10.93
C GLN A 168 -5.00 6.88 -11.25
N HIS A 169 -4.76 6.49 -12.50
CA HIS A 169 -3.40 6.32 -12.99
C HIS A 169 -2.69 7.68 -13.03
N PRO A 170 -1.34 7.69 -13.12
CA PRO A 170 -0.60 8.93 -13.26
C PRO A 170 -1.16 9.81 -14.37
N MET A 171 -1.34 11.10 -14.09
CA MET A 171 -1.91 12.09 -15.03
C MET A 171 -1.19 12.12 -16.38
N THR A 172 0.09 11.78 -16.40
CA THR A 172 0.97 11.74 -17.58
C THR A 172 0.83 10.45 -18.41
N ASN A 173 0.15 9.43 -17.90
CA ASN A 173 0.02 8.10 -18.51
C ASN A 173 1.37 7.43 -18.86
N ASP A 174 2.44 7.74 -18.12
CA ASP A 174 3.81 7.25 -18.35
C ASP A 174 4.37 6.42 -17.18
N GLY A 175 3.52 5.95 -16.27
CA GLY A 175 3.96 5.23 -15.06
C GLY A 175 4.52 3.83 -15.30
N VAL A 176 4.29 3.22 -16.47
CA VAL A 176 4.83 1.90 -16.82
C VAL A 176 6.21 2.07 -17.50
N LEU A 177 7.28 2.06 -16.70
CA LEU A 177 8.63 2.48 -17.11
C LEU A 177 9.45 1.34 -17.73
N LEU A 178 9.16 1.01 -18.99
CA LEU A 178 9.83 -0.07 -19.75
C LEU A 178 10.94 0.39 -20.71
N THR A 179 11.45 1.60 -20.51
CA THR A 179 12.59 2.19 -21.23
C THR A 179 13.69 2.63 -20.25
N PRO A 180 14.96 2.69 -20.70
CA PRO A 180 16.07 3.17 -19.86
C PRO A 180 15.76 4.57 -19.31
N GLN A 181 15.97 4.76 -18.01
CA GLN A 181 15.82 6.06 -17.36
C GLN A 181 17.17 6.73 -17.11
N ASP A 182 17.19 8.06 -17.18
CA ASP A 182 18.35 8.86 -16.79
C ASP A 182 18.58 8.76 -15.27
N GLU A 183 19.82 8.50 -14.87
CA GLU A 183 20.17 8.30 -13.46
C GLU A 183 20.04 9.58 -12.64
N ALA A 184 20.39 10.74 -13.21
CA ALA A 184 20.28 12.02 -12.52
C ALA A 184 18.82 12.40 -12.28
N ARG A 185 17.93 12.11 -13.25
CA ARG A 185 16.48 12.22 -13.13
C ARG A 185 15.93 11.33 -12.02
N SER A 186 16.27 10.05 -12.06
CA SER A 186 15.85 9.05 -11.08
C SER A 186 16.31 9.42 -9.65
N ARG A 187 17.56 9.87 -9.52
CA ARG A 187 18.13 10.37 -8.26
C ARG A 187 17.38 11.60 -7.76
N ARG A 188 17.13 12.60 -8.61
CA ARG A 188 16.42 13.84 -8.24
C ARG A 188 15.04 13.54 -7.66
N SER A 189 14.28 12.63 -8.28
CA SER A 189 12.96 12.23 -7.81
C SER A 189 13.01 11.61 -6.41
N LEU A 190 13.93 10.65 -6.20
CA LEU A 190 14.09 10.01 -4.89
C LEU A 190 14.58 11.00 -3.83
N ASP A 191 15.60 11.80 -4.14
CA ASP A 191 16.18 12.77 -3.21
C ASP A 191 15.13 13.82 -2.79
N HIS A 192 14.27 14.28 -3.71
CA HIS A 192 13.17 15.19 -3.41
C HIS A 192 12.13 14.56 -2.47
N VAL A 193 11.75 13.29 -2.70
CA VAL A 193 10.86 12.54 -1.79
C VAL A 193 11.50 12.36 -0.41
N MET A 194 12.77 11.98 -0.34
CA MET A 194 13.46 11.77 0.94
C MET A 194 13.62 13.08 1.72
N ALA A 195 13.88 14.19 1.04
CA ALA A 195 13.92 15.52 1.64
C ALA A 195 12.53 15.93 2.15
N MET A 196 11.46 15.67 1.40
CA MET A 196 10.08 15.90 1.82
C MET A 196 9.70 15.07 3.06
N GLN A 197 9.99 13.76 3.05
CA GLN A 197 9.72 12.88 4.20
C GLN A 197 10.48 13.32 5.45
N THR A 198 11.72 13.77 5.27
CA THR A 198 12.49 14.40 6.34
C THR A 198 11.76 15.65 6.84
N ALA A 199 11.36 16.56 5.94
CA ALA A 199 10.65 17.79 6.28
C ALA A 199 9.30 17.56 7.02
N MET A 200 8.60 16.45 6.77
CA MET A 200 7.40 16.06 7.53
C MET A 200 7.68 15.69 9.00
N GLY A 201 8.93 15.37 9.33
CA GLY A 201 9.39 15.16 10.71
C GLY A 201 9.68 16.47 11.46
N TRP A 202 9.84 17.58 10.74
CA TRP A 202 10.17 18.89 11.31
C TRP A 202 8.90 19.71 11.55
N TYR A 203 8.30 19.49 12.72
CA TYR A 203 7.35 20.41 13.33
C TYR A 203 7.77 20.53 14.79
N GLY A 204 7.67 21.72 15.39
CA GLY A 204 8.32 22.12 16.65
C GLY A 204 7.87 21.38 17.93
N GLY A 205 7.45 20.12 17.84
CA GLY A 205 7.06 19.26 18.96
C GLY A 205 5.70 19.60 19.57
N GLY A 206 5.06 20.69 19.15
CA GLY A 206 3.74 21.11 19.60
C GLY A 206 2.59 20.32 18.96
N ALA A 207 1.39 20.48 19.50
CA ALA A 207 0.15 19.90 18.96
C ALA A 207 -0.04 20.23 17.47
N PRO A 208 -0.72 19.40 16.67
CA PRO A 208 -0.93 19.65 15.23
C PRO A 208 -1.94 20.77 14.97
N THR A 209 -1.61 21.98 15.39
CA THR A 209 -2.37 23.20 15.14
C THR A 209 -2.05 23.74 13.75
N ARG A 210 -2.94 24.58 13.18
CA ARG A 210 -2.68 25.23 11.88
C ARG A 210 -1.34 25.97 11.87
N ALA A 211 -1.02 26.70 12.93
CA ALA A 211 0.25 27.41 13.08
C ALA A 211 1.46 26.46 12.98
N ASN A 212 1.42 25.32 13.70
CA ASN A 212 2.52 24.35 13.66
C ASN A 212 2.65 23.62 12.31
N LEU A 213 1.55 23.46 11.57
CA LEU A 213 1.57 22.90 10.21
C LEU A 213 2.07 23.91 9.18
N ASP A 214 1.73 25.20 9.33
CA ASP A 214 2.25 26.25 8.46
C ASP A 214 3.78 26.38 8.54
N ASP A 215 4.35 26.04 9.71
CA ASP A 215 5.80 25.92 9.91
C ASP A 215 6.42 24.65 9.31
N MET A 216 5.62 23.62 8.98
CA MET A 216 6.14 22.40 8.35
C MET A 216 6.66 22.71 6.96
N GLN A 217 7.94 22.43 6.74
CA GLN A 217 8.61 22.73 5.48
C GLN A 217 8.12 21.87 4.30
N GLN A 218 7.32 20.82 4.55
CA GLN A 218 6.76 19.94 3.51
C GLN A 218 6.07 20.72 2.38
N ARG A 219 5.47 21.88 2.68
CA ARG A 219 4.78 22.72 1.69
C ARG A 219 5.65 23.14 0.52
N ARG A 220 6.97 23.22 0.70
CA ARG A 220 7.95 23.58 -0.35
C ARG A 220 8.16 22.49 -1.39
N PHE A 221 7.73 21.25 -1.09
CA PHE A 221 7.98 20.08 -1.93
C PHE A 221 6.79 19.71 -2.80
N TRP A 222 5.58 20.07 -2.38
CA TRP A 222 4.33 19.67 -3.04
C TRP A 222 3.91 20.66 -4.12
N HIS A 223 3.42 20.14 -5.24
CA HIS A 223 2.74 20.96 -6.24
C HIS A 223 1.45 21.53 -5.62
N PRO A 224 1.06 22.79 -5.90
CA PRO A 224 -0.21 23.38 -5.44
C PRO A 224 -1.49 22.58 -5.72
N TRP A 225 -1.44 21.65 -6.70
CA TRP A 225 -2.56 20.84 -7.16
C TRP A 225 -2.28 19.35 -6.95
N MET A 226 -1.42 19.03 -5.97
CA MET A 226 -1.09 17.66 -5.63
C MET A 226 -2.34 16.81 -5.41
N LEU A 227 -2.31 15.57 -5.85
CA LEU A 227 -3.32 14.56 -5.52
C LEU A 227 -2.71 13.54 -4.58
N TRP A 228 -3.39 13.29 -3.47
CA TRP A 228 -3.01 12.26 -2.51
C TRP A 228 -4.12 11.22 -2.46
N TYR A 229 -3.77 10.01 -2.83
CA TYR A 229 -4.66 8.86 -2.91
C TYR A 229 -4.43 7.96 -1.70
N GLY A 230 -5.31 8.09 -0.70
CA GLY A 230 -5.33 7.23 0.48
C GLY A 230 -6.22 6.00 0.29
N PRO A 231 -6.04 4.97 1.12
CA PRO A 231 -6.85 3.76 1.07
C PRO A 231 -8.25 4.03 1.63
N ALA A 232 -9.15 3.07 1.46
CA ALA A 232 -10.47 3.13 2.05
C ALA A 232 -10.40 3.30 3.58
N GLY A 233 -11.29 4.13 4.10
CA GLY A 233 -11.32 4.59 5.49
C GLY A 233 -10.69 5.97 5.67
N ILE A 234 -9.74 6.34 4.81
CA ILE A 234 -9.17 7.69 4.77
C ILE A 234 -9.68 8.45 3.55
N GLY A 235 -9.63 7.83 2.36
CA GLY A 235 -10.01 8.43 1.09
C GLY A 235 -8.94 9.35 0.49
N SER A 236 -9.26 9.99 -0.63
CA SER A 236 -8.34 10.82 -1.41
C SER A 236 -8.58 12.32 -1.21
N THR A 237 -7.53 13.12 -1.41
CA THR A 237 -7.57 14.59 -1.25
C THR A 237 -6.84 15.31 -2.39
N ARG A 238 -7.18 16.59 -2.59
CA ARG A 238 -6.56 17.47 -3.60
C ARG A 238 -6.03 18.73 -2.95
N GLY A 239 -4.75 19.02 -3.17
CA GLY A 239 -4.04 20.14 -2.57
C GLY A 239 -3.63 19.86 -1.12
N LEU A 240 -2.51 20.46 -0.70
CA LEU A 240 -1.92 20.23 0.62
C LEU A 240 -2.90 20.57 1.77
N ALA A 241 -3.68 21.64 1.64
CA ALA A 241 -4.63 22.04 2.68
C ALA A 241 -5.68 20.95 2.98
N ASN A 242 -6.20 20.28 1.94
CA ASN A 242 -7.16 19.20 2.11
C ASN A 242 -6.49 17.93 2.64
N TYR A 243 -5.26 17.63 2.19
CA TYR A 243 -4.47 16.54 2.77
C TYR A 243 -4.24 16.75 4.28
N GLU A 244 -3.86 17.97 4.66
CA GLU A 244 -3.67 18.36 6.06
C GLU A 244 -4.95 18.17 6.86
N GLN A 245 -6.06 18.71 6.36
CA GLN A 245 -7.35 18.69 7.05
C GLN A 245 -7.94 17.29 7.20
N TYR A 246 -7.93 16.48 6.13
CA TYR A 246 -8.67 15.23 6.08
C TYR A 246 -7.83 13.98 6.36
N HIS A 247 -6.50 14.10 6.41
CA HIS A 247 -5.62 12.99 6.75
C HIS A 247 -4.56 13.35 7.79
N GLN A 248 -3.70 14.33 7.51
CA GLN A 248 -2.50 14.56 8.33
C GLN A 248 -2.84 14.99 9.76
N VAL A 249 -3.73 15.97 9.94
CA VAL A 249 -4.14 16.45 11.26
C VAL A 249 -4.84 15.35 12.06
N PRO A 250 -5.89 14.67 11.54
CA PRO A 250 -6.50 13.55 12.23
C PRO A 250 -5.49 12.49 12.68
N PHE A 251 -4.54 12.14 11.80
CA PHE A 251 -3.50 11.17 12.11
C PHE A 251 -2.54 11.66 13.21
N LEU A 252 -2.09 12.92 13.14
CA LEU A 252 -1.20 13.51 14.16
C LEU A 252 -1.88 13.66 15.52
N VAL A 253 -3.19 13.94 15.54
CA VAL A 253 -3.99 14.01 16.76
C VAL A 253 -4.07 12.63 17.41
N ALA A 254 -4.36 11.58 16.62
CA ALA A 254 -4.48 10.22 17.12
C ALA A 254 -3.15 9.57 17.54
N PHE A 255 -2.05 9.94 16.87
CA PHE A 255 -0.71 9.40 17.07
C PHE A 255 0.34 10.50 17.35
N PRO A 256 0.22 11.23 18.49
CA PRO A 256 1.06 12.41 18.80
C PRO A 256 2.54 12.05 19.10
N ASP A 257 2.83 10.77 19.32
CA ASP A 257 4.16 10.23 19.56
C ASP A 257 4.76 9.53 18.32
N ARG A 258 4.13 9.64 17.14
CA ARG A 258 4.62 8.97 15.92
C ARG A 258 6.11 9.26 15.72
N GLY A 259 6.89 8.20 15.47
CA GLY A 259 8.32 8.32 15.20
C GLY A 259 9.19 8.64 16.42
N LYS A 260 8.61 8.96 17.59
CA LYS A 260 9.37 9.18 18.85
C LYS A 260 9.76 7.86 19.53
N LEU A 261 9.11 6.76 19.15
CA LEU A 261 9.42 5.40 19.62
C LEU A 261 10.49 4.69 18.76
N GLN A 262 11.10 5.39 17.80
CA GLN A 262 12.15 4.83 16.94
C GLN A 262 13.36 4.36 17.78
N GLY A 263 13.73 3.09 17.63
CA GLY A 263 14.79 2.43 18.42
C GLY A 263 14.33 1.13 19.09
N LYS A 264 13.03 0.95 19.34
CA LYS A 264 12.43 -0.31 19.82
C LYS A 264 11.68 -1.00 18.66
N GLY A 265 12.36 -1.88 17.92
CA GLY A 265 11.71 -2.68 16.85
C GLY A 265 11.49 -1.96 15.50
N TYR A 266 12.24 -0.89 15.22
CA TYR A 266 12.23 -0.20 13.93
C TYR A 266 12.87 -1.07 12.83
N SER A 267 12.08 -1.52 11.84
CA SER A 267 12.55 -2.32 10.70
C SER A 267 13.09 -1.48 9.52
N GLY A 268 12.91 -0.15 9.54
CA GLY A 268 13.29 0.71 8.43
C GLY A 268 12.40 0.57 7.21
N HIS A 269 12.82 1.17 6.10
CA HIS A 269 12.13 0.97 4.81
C HIS A 269 12.58 -0.35 4.20
N PHE A 270 11.67 -1.11 3.59
CA PHE A 270 12.04 -2.25 2.75
C PHE A 270 12.38 -1.82 1.32
N ILE A 271 11.92 -0.64 0.88
CA ILE A 271 12.16 -0.08 -0.45
C ILE A 271 12.41 1.43 -0.38
N ARG A 272 13.40 1.89 -1.15
CA ARG A 272 13.64 3.30 -1.53
C ARG A 272 14.25 3.32 -2.93
N ILE A 273 13.45 3.56 -3.95
CA ILE A 273 13.90 3.58 -5.34
C ILE A 273 13.40 4.83 -6.04
N GLY A 274 14.17 5.29 -7.03
CA GLY A 274 13.76 6.29 -8.01
C GLY A 274 13.95 5.72 -9.42
N ASP A 275 13.01 6.00 -10.31
CA ASP A 275 13.00 5.52 -11.70
C ASP A 275 12.33 6.60 -12.57
N GLY A 276 13.14 7.44 -13.21
CA GLY A 276 12.66 8.63 -13.92
C GLY A 276 12.00 9.64 -12.98
N ASP A 277 10.76 10.04 -13.29
CA ASP A 277 9.95 10.96 -12.48
C ASP A 277 9.21 10.28 -11.33
N TYR A 278 9.42 8.97 -11.13
CA TYR A 278 8.76 8.21 -10.10
C TYR A 278 9.72 7.87 -8.98
N ALA A 279 9.20 7.86 -7.76
CA ALA A 279 9.92 7.38 -6.59
C ALA A 279 8.99 6.54 -5.72
N VAL A 280 9.56 5.52 -5.08
CA VAL A 280 8.79 4.57 -4.28
C VAL A 280 9.50 4.34 -2.96
N THR A 281 8.75 4.45 -1.87
CA THR A 281 9.22 4.13 -0.52
C THR A 281 8.22 3.23 0.19
N GLY A 282 8.66 2.43 1.16
CA GLY A 282 7.72 1.62 1.93
C GLY A 282 8.36 0.98 3.15
N GLY A 283 7.55 0.73 4.17
CA GLY A 283 7.96 0.15 5.44
C GLY A 283 6.95 -0.88 5.94
N TRP A 284 7.47 -1.96 6.53
CA TRP A 284 6.67 -3.06 7.08
C TRP A 284 6.84 -3.07 8.60
N GLY A 285 5.92 -2.42 9.31
CA GLY A 285 6.01 -2.18 10.76
C GLY A 285 6.95 -1.02 11.14
N HIS A 286 7.19 -0.07 10.24
CA HIS A 286 8.24 0.94 10.38
C HIS A 286 7.90 2.09 11.35
N LEU A 287 6.62 2.46 11.49
CA LEU A 287 6.19 3.58 12.33
C LEU A 287 5.52 3.04 13.58
N LEU A 288 6.22 3.09 14.71
CA LEU A 288 5.65 2.85 16.02
C LEU A 288 5.01 4.13 16.57
N ALA A 289 3.80 4.00 17.09
CA ALA A 289 3.06 5.06 17.74
C ALA A 289 2.05 4.50 18.75
N THR A 290 1.59 5.34 19.66
CA THR A 290 0.53 5.04 20.62
C THR A 290 -0.76 5.70 20.18
N HIS A 291 -1.84 4.93 20.02
CA HIS A 291 -3.17 5.47 19.73
C HIS A 291 -3.79 6.12 20.97
N SER A 292 -3.35 7.35 21.26
CA SER A 292 -3.68 8.10 22.49
C SER A 292 -4.59 9.29 22.23
N GLY A 293 -4.79 9.67 20.97
CA GLY A 293 -5.79 10.68 20.59
C GLY A 293 -7.09 10.08 20.08
N VAL A 294 -8.02 10.97 19.72
CA VAL A 294 -9.40 10.67 19.31
C VAL A 294 -9.57 10.77 17.79
N ASP A 295 -10.72 10.28 17.32
CA ASP A 295 -11.38 10.57 16.05
C ASP A 295 -10.71 10.06 14.76
N TRP A 296 -9.52 9.47 14.82
CA TRP A 296 -8.96 8.79 13.66
C TRP A 296 -9.78 7.55 13.32
N LEU A 297 -10.37 7.53 12.12
CA LEU A 297 -11.40 6.57 11.69
C LEU A 297 -12.63 6.50 12.61
N GLY A 298 -12.91 7.59 13.35
CA GLY A 298 -14.02 7.69 14.30
C GLY A 298 -13.85 6.85 15.57
N LEU A 299 -12.61 6.59 15.99
CA LEU A 299 -12.32 5.78 17.17
C LEU A 299 -11.95 6.63 18.39
N ALA A 300 -12.33 6.14 19.57
CA ALA A 300 -11.80 6.63 20.84
C ALA A 300 -10.35 6.14 21.05
N PRO A 301 -9.53 6.84 21.84
CA PRO A 301 -8.17 6.42 22.15
C PRO A 301 -8.17 5.04 22.80
N THR A 302 -7.30 4.16 22.31
CA THR A 302 -7.16 2.79 22.83
C THR A 302 -5.93 2.63 23.72
N ASN A 303 -5.03 3.62 23.72
CA ASN A 303 -3.73 3.63 24.39
C ASN A 303 -2.83 2.43 24.04
N LYS A 304 -3.12 1.75 22.93
CA LYS A 304 -2.31 0.64 22.44
C LYS A 304 -1.17 1.18 21.58
N VAL A 305 0.00 0.56 21.75
CA VAL A 305 1.13 0.77 20.85
C VAL A 305 0.90 -0.06 19.59
N VAL A 306 1.03 0.58 18.44
CA VAL A 306 0.82 -0.02 17.13
C VAL A 306 2.03 0.21 16.24
N ASN A 307 2.22 -0.65 15.25
CA ASN A 307 3.15 -0.44 14.15
C ASN A 307 2.41 -0.39 12.80
N MET A 308 2.96 0.37 11.85
CA MET A 308 2.30 0.62 10.57
C MET A 308 3.03 -0.03 9.40
N ARG A 309 2.25 -0.68 8.54
CA ARG A 309 2.64 -1.16 7.21
C ARG A 309 2.10 -0.16 6.19
N VAL A 310 2.99 0.43 5.41
CA VAL A 310 2.64 1.44 4.41
C VAL A 310 3.66 1.43 3.28
N MET A 311 3.19 1.77 2.10
CA MET A 311 4.02 2.04 0.94
C MET A 311 3.52 3.32 0.28
N ASP A 312 4.40 3.99 -0.45
CA ASP A 312 4.13 5.26 -1.09
C ASP A 312 4.73 5.24 -2.49
N PHE A 313 3.91 5.54 -3.48
CA PHE A 313 4.32 5.80 -4.85
C PHE A 313 4.18 7.30 -5.08
N TYR A 314 5.22 7.94 -5.59
CA TYR A 314 5.25 9.36 -5.87
C TYR A 314 5.49 9.58 -7.35
N ARG A 315 4.81 10.58 -7.91
CA ARG A 315 5.18 11.18 -9.19
C ARG A 315 5.65 12.61 -8.96
N CYS A 316 6.85 12.88 -9.42
CA CYS A 316 7.45 14.21 -9.45
C CYS A 316 7.11 14.92 -10.77
N ASP A 317 6.94 16.23 -10.72
CA ASP A 317 6.98 17.13 -11.86
C ASP A 317 8.25 17.97 -11.76
N THR A 318 8.95 18.17 -12.86
CA THR A 318 10.02 19.17 -12.96
C THR A 318 9.63 20.16 -14.05
N ASP A 319 9.53 21.44 -13.70
CA ASP A 319 9.18 22.48 -14.68
C ASP A 319 10.37 22.89 -15.56
N GLU A 320 10.13 23.78 -16.52
CA GLU A 320 11.16 24.28 -17.46
C GLU A 320 12.31 25.02 -16.75
N ALA A 321 12.06 25.56 -15.55
CA ALA A 321 13.07 26.21 -14.72
C ALA A 321 13.87 25.20 -13.87
N GLY A 322 13.57 23.90 -13.97
CA GLY A 322 14.24 22.84 -13.22
C GLY A 322 13.71 22.65 -11.80
N VAL A 323 12.60 23.29 -11.43
CA VAL A 323 12.00 23.16 -10.09
C VAL A 323 11.22 21.86 -10.02
N THR A 324 11.65 20.96 -9.13
CA THR A 324 10.95 19.69 -8.87
C THR A 324 9.89 19.84 -7.78
N THR A 325 8.71 19.30 -8.02
CA THR A 325 7.60 19.21 -7.06
C THR A 325 6.96 17.83 -7.07
N LEU A 326 6.31 17.43 -5.98
CA LEU A 326 5.51 16.20 -5.91
C LEU A 326 4.08 16.49 -6.38
N ARG A 327 3.66 15.82 -7.44
CA ARG A 327 2.36 16.07 -8.06
C ARG A 327 1.31 15.03 -7.71
N GLU A 328 1.68 13.77 -7.58
CA GLU A 328 0.75 12.69 -7.23
C GLU A 328 1.40 11.75 -6.24
N ASN A 329 0.61 11.22 -5.31
CA ASN A 329 1.07 10.27 -4.31
C ASN A 329 -0.02 9.22 -4.01
N TRP A 330 0.30 7.94 -4.22
CA TRP A 330 -0.56 6.79 -3.89
C TRP A 330 -0.01 6.08 -2.68
N VAL A 331 -0.81 5.97 -1.62
CA VAL A 331 -0.34 5.55 -0.30
C VAL A 331 -1.20 4.39 0.23
N PRO A 332 -0.91 3.14 -0.14
CA PRO A 332 -1.50 1.98 0.51
C PRO A 332 -1.08 1.89 2.00
N ILE A 333 -2.06 1.74 2.89
CA ILE A 333 -1.84 1.49 4.32
C ILE A 333 -2.62 0.24 4.70
N ASP A 334 -2.00 -0.64 5.49
CA ASP A 334 -2.69 -1.82 6.05
C ASP A 334 -3.63 -1.39 7.20
N ILE A 335 -4.71 -0.70 6.85
CA ILE A 335 -5.69 -0.18 7.81
C ILE A 335 -6.32 -1.34 8.63
N PRO A 336 -6.72 -2.49 8.04
CA PRO A 336 -7.23 -3.62 8.81
C PRO A 336 -6.24 -4.10 9.90
N HIS A 337 -4.95 -4.24 9.57
CA HIS A 337 -3.93 -4.62 10.56
C HIS A 337 -3.76 -3.58 11.66
N LEU A 338 -3.78 -2.29 11.30
CA LEU A 338 -3.66 -1.20 12.27
C LEU A 338 -4.86 -1.16 13.22
N LEU A 339 -6.07 -1.31 12.69
CA LEU A 339 -7.30 -1.42 13.47
C LEU A 339 -7.31 -2.63 14.40
N LEU A 340 -6.86 -3.78 13.92
CA LEU A 340 -6.78 -5.00 14.73
C LEU A 340 -5.85 -4.83 15.93
N GLN A 341 -4.68 -4.21 15.75
CA GLN A 341 -3.78 -3.87 16.85
C GLN A 341 -4.44 -2.93 17.87
N MET A 342 -5.29 -2.01 17.41
CA MET A 342 -6.08 -1.13 18.27
C MET A 342 -7.26 -1.86 18.97
N GLY A 343 -7.57 -3.10 18.59
CA GLY A 343 -8.68 -3.90 19.14
C GLY A 343 -9.97 -3.80 18.35
N VAL A 344 -9.90 -3.39 17.09
CA VAL A 344 -11.05 -3.29 16.18
C VAL A 344 -10.88 -4.30 15.05
N ASP A 345 -11.61 -5.42 15.13
CA ASP A 345 -11.69 -6.42 14.06
C ASP A 345 -12.76 -6.00 13.03
N VAL A 346 -12.33 -5.45 11.88
CA VAL A 346 -13.24 -5.01 10.81
C VAL A 346 -13.89 -6.17 10.08
N PHE A 347 -13.21 -7.30 9.92
CA PHE A 347 -13.78 -8.51 9.34
C PHE A 347 -14.85 -9.08 10.28
N GLY A 348 -14.61 -9.08 11.59
CA GLY A 348 -15.58 -9.45 12.61
C GLY A 348 -16.82 -8.55 12.64
N ARG A 349 -16.63 -7.22 12.54
CA ARG A 349 -17.74 -6.27 12.42
C ARG A 349 -18.56 -6.51 11.16
N MET A 350 -17.90 -6.75 10.04
CA MET A 350 -18.56 -7.07 8.77
C MET A 350 -19.37 -8.38 8.88
N ARG A 351 -18.78 -9.46 9.42
CA ARG A 351 -19.49 -10.72 9.70
C ARG A 351 -20.71 -10.52 10.59
N HIS A 352 -20.61 -9.64 11.60
CA HIS A 352 -21.76 -9.29 12.44
C HIS A 352 -22.88 -8.61 11.64
N GLN A 353 -22.54 -7.71 10.71
CA GLN A 353 -23.52 -7.05 9.84
C GLN A 353 -24.25 -8.05 8.92
N PHE A 354 -23.57 -9.05 8.35
CA PHE A 354 -24.24 -10.07 7.50
C PHE A 354 -25.33 -10.85 8.21
N ARG A 355 -25.17 -11.08 9.52
CA ARG A 355 -26.16 -11.83 10.30
C ARG A 355 -27.51 -11.09 10.39
N GLN A 356 -27.56 -9.80 10.07
CA GLN A 356 -28.81 -9.04 10.04
C GLN A 356 -29.70 -9.39 8.84
N SER A 357 -29.12 -9.93 7.76
CA SER A 357 -29.85 -10.26 6.52
C SER A 357 -30.09 -11.76 6.30
N GLY A 358 -29.62 -12.63 7.20
CA GLY A 358 -29.84 -14.09 7.16
C GLY A 358 -30.62 -14.63 8.38
N ALA A 359 -31.23 -15.81 8.23
CA ALA A 359 -31.78 -16.53 9.39
C ALA A 359 -30.63 -16.95 10.30
N SER A 360 -30.55 -16.39 11.52
CA SER A 360 -29.50 -16.72 12.48
C SER A 360 -29.92 -17.88 13.38
N SER A 361 -29.00 -18.80 13.66
CA SER A 361 -29.15 -19.82 14.70
C SER A 361 -28.33 -19.44 15.93
N ALA A 362 -28.73 -19.91 17.12
CA ALA A 362 -27.97 -19.70 18.35
C ALA A 362 -26.52 -20.23 18.25
N SER A 363 -26.31 -21.29 17.45
CA SER A 363 -25.01 -21.89 17.16
C SER A 363 -24.04 -20.91 16.47
N ASP A 364 -24.55 -19.95 15.71
CA ASP A 364 -23.74 -18.95 15.01
C ASP A 364 -23.15 -17.90 15.99
N PHE A 365 -23.68 -17.80 17.20
CA PHE A 365 -23.18 -16.91 18.25
C PHE A 365 -22.07 -17.53 19.11
N LEU A 366 -21.85 -18.84 19.01
CA LEU A 366 -20.79 -19.52 19.74
C LEU A 366 -19.47 -19.28 19.00
N LEU A 367 -18.52 -18.65 19.70
CA LEU A 367 -17.21 -18.23 19.21
C LEU A 367 -16.50 -19.35 18.44
N ARG A 368 -16.09 -19.08 17.21
CA ARG A 368 -14.98 -19.82 16.58
C ARG A 368 -13.70 -19.25 17.18
N ASP A 369 -12.89 -20.12 17.77
CA ASP A 369 -11.65 -19.73 18.42
C ASP A 369 -10.81 -18.83 17.50
N LEU A 370 -10.42 -17.66 18.03
CA LEU A 370 -9.45 -16.75 17.42
C LEU A 370 -8.07 -17.37 17.60
N SER A 371 -7.73 -18.36 16.76
CA SER A 371 -6.37 -18.92 16.68
C SER A 371 -5.49 -18.14 15.70
#